data_AF-A0A7S1KTM5-F1
#
_entry.id   AF-A0A7S1KTM5-F1
#
_cell.length_a   1.000
_cell.length_b   1.000
_cell.length_c   1.000
_cell.angle_alpha   90.00
_cell.angle_beta   90.00
_cell.angle_gamma   90.00
#
_symmetry.space_group_name_H-M   'P 1'
#
loop_
_entity.id
_entity.type
_entity.pdbx_description
1 polymer ?
#
loop_
_entity_poly.entity_id
_entity_poly.type
_entity_poly.pdbx_seq_one_letter_code
_entity_poly.pdbx_strand_id
1 'polypeptide(L)'
;DALAGISCGLSAPYVAAQLKDMIETRRQAVMLGFNPVELARDREIFAPKNGEQSTSSIKTFKDLLEYGHEQHALTLINPTVGPEAITGSTRMKGGSATKFLLDTAFISSQA
;
A
#
# COMPACT_ATOMS: atom_id res chain seq x y z
N ASP A 1 5.19 3.27 -17.14
CA ASP A 1 3.91 2.97 -16.46
C ASP A 1 4.10 3.07 -14.97
N ALA A 2 3.22 3.83 -14.31
CA ALA A 2 3.17 3.96 -12.86
C ALA A 2 1.92 3.22 -12.35
N LEU A 3 2.00 2.65 -11.15
CA LEU A 3 0.88 1.99 -10.47
C LEU A 3 0.58 2.69 -9.16
N ALA A 4 -0.69 3.04 -8.95
CA ALA A 4 -1.21 3.45 -7.65
C ALA A 4 -1.97 2.30 -6.98
N GLY A 5 -1.35 1.67 -5.99
CA GLY A 5 -1.97 0.67 -5.13
C GLY A 5 -2.78 1.32 -4.02
N ILE A 6 -4.02 0.85 -3.79
CA ILE A 6 -4.93 1.43 -2.80
C ILE A 6 -5.31 0.36 -1.78
N SER A 7 -4.92 0.54 -0.52
CA SER A 7 -5.36 -0.28 0.60
C SER A 7 -5.56 0.60 1.83
N CYS A 8 -6.81 0.90 2.18
CA CYS A 8 -7.12 1.82 3.28
C CYS A 8 -6.41 1.43 4.58
N GLY A 9 -6.36 0.13 4.89
CA GLY A 9 -5.73 -0.41 6.09
C GLY A 9 -4.30 -0.95 5.92
N LEU A 10 -3.64 -0.74 4.77
CA LEU A 10 -2.30 -1.25 4.48
C LEU A 10 -2.15 -2.77 4.73
N SER A 11 -3.08 -3.55 4.16
CA SER A 11 -3.22 -4.97 4.53
C SER A 11 -3.64 -5.92 3.40
N ALA A 12 -4.02 -5.39 2.24
CA ALA A 12 -4.54 -6.18 1.13
C ALA A 12 -3.43 -6.93 0.38
N PRO A 13 -3.37 -8.28 0.42
CA PRO A 13 -2.29 -9.04 -0.24
C PRO A 13 -2.24 -8.82 -1.76
N TYR A 14 -3.40 -8.62 -2.39
CA TYR A 14 -3.51 -8.34 -3.82
C TYR A 14 -2.74 -7.07 -4.22
N VAL A 15 -2.91 -5.99 -3.45
CA VAL A 15 -2.22 -4.71 -3.68
C VAL A 15 -0.73 -4.85 -3.40
N ALA A 16 -0.38 -5.55 -2.32
CA ALA A 16 1.01 -5.80 -1.97
C ALA A 16 1.77 -6.54 -3.08
N ALA A 17 1.15 -7.56 -3.68
CA ALA A 17 1.76 -8.32 -4.76
C ALA A 17 2.06 -7.46 -5.98
N GLN A 18 1.13 -6.58 -6.36
CA GLN A 18 1.33 -5.66 -7.48
C GLN A 18 2.44 -4.64 -7.20
N LEU A 19 2.47 -4.07 -5.99
CA LEU A 19 3.52 -3.13 -5.60
C LEU A 19 4.89 -3.80 -5.50
N LYS A 20 4.95 -5.04 -5.00
CA LYS A 20 6.18 -5.84 -4.95
C LYS A 20 6.75 -6.04 -6.35
N ASP A 21 5.93 -6.44 -7.31
CA ASP A 21 6.34 -6.57 -8.72
C ASP A 21 6.85 -5.24 -9.29
N MET A 22 6.15 -4.13 -9.03
CA MET A 22 6.58 -2.79 -9.47
C MET A 22 7.94 -2.40 -8.88
N ILE A 23 8.17 -2.64 -7.59
CA ILE A 23 9.45 -2.35 -6.92
C ILE A 23 10.57 -3.23 -7.47
N GLU A 24 10.35 -4.54 -7.57
CA GLU A 24 11.35 -5.51 -8.07
C GLU A 24 11.73 -5.24 -9.53
N THR A 25 10.78 -4.74 -10.34
CA THR A 25 11.01 -4.34 -11.73
C THR A 25 11.46 -2.88 -11.89
N ARG A 26 11.71 -2.16 -10.79
CA ARG A 26 12.12 -0.74 -10.76
C ARG A 26 11.17 0.20 -11.52
N ARG A 27 9.87 -0.07 -11.44
CA ARG A 27 8.81 0.77 -11.99
C ARG A 27 8.23 1.67 -10.89
N GLN A 28 7.60 2.78 -11.28
CA GLN A 28 7.05 3.74 -10.33
C GLN A 28 5.87 3.13 -9.56
N ALA A 29 6.04 2.97 -8.25
CA ALA A 29 5.02 2.49 -7.35
C ALA A 29 4.54 3.61 -6.41
N VAL A 30 3.23 3.77 -6.30
CA VAL A 30 2.58 4.65 -5.32
C VAL A 30 1.66 3.80 -4.46
N MET A 31 1.77 3.95 -3.14
CA MET A 31 0.86 3.32 -2.19
C MET A 31 -0.02 4.38 -1.52
N LEU A 32 -1.33 4.17 -1.55
CA LEU A 32 -2.33 4.99 -0.86
C LEU A 32 -3.03 4.18 0.23
N GLY A 33 -2.96 4.67 1.47
CA GLY A 33 -3.68 4.11 2.62
C GLY A 33 -3.96 5.18 3.67
N PHE A 34 -4.44 4.78 4.85
CA PHE A 34 -4.83 5.73 5.91
C PHE A 34 -4.34 5.34 7.30
N ASN A 35 -3.42 4.38 7.36
CA ASN A 35 -2.75 3.96 8.59
C ASN A 35 -1.27 4.36 8.54
N PRO A 36 -0.66 4.65 9.70
CA PRO A 36 0.79 4.65 9.86
C PRO A 36 1.41 3.31 9.43
N VAL A 37 2.67 3.33 8.98
CA VAL A 37 3.38 2.12 8.50
C VAL A 37 3.51 1.09 9.61
N GLU A 38 3.69 1.54 10.85
CA GLU A 38 3.85 0.72 12.04
C GLU A 38 2.60 -0.13 12.35
N LEU A 39 1.44 0.27 11.83
CA LEU A 39 0.16 -0.43 11.96
C LEU A 39 -0.23 -1.22 10.70
N ALA A 40 0.64 -1.28 9.69
CA ALA A 40 0.43 -2.12 8.52
C ALA A 40 0.42 -3.60 8.90
N ARG A 41 -0.15 -4.44 8.03
CA ARG A 41 -0.24 -5.89 8.28
C ARG A 41 1.16 -6.51 8.37
N ASP A 42 1.54 -6.84 9.60
CA ASP A 42 2.75 -7.59 9.95
C ASP A 42 2.44 -9.09 10.12
N ARG A 43 1.78 -9.65 9.11
CA ARG A 43 1.53 -11.09 8.98
C ARG A 43 1.91 -11.49 7.57
N GLU A 44 2.57 -12.63 7.46
CA GLU A 44 3.06 -13.14 6.18
C GLU A 44 1.93 -13.22 5.13
N ILE A 45 2.21 -12.70 3.95
CA ILE A 45 1.30 -12.67 2.79
C ILE A 45 1.96 -13.26 1.52
N PHE A 46 3.28 -13.35 1.50
CA PHE A 46 4.06 -13.94 0.40
C PHE A 46 4.62 -15.32 0.75
N ALA A 47 3.94 -16.05 1.63
CA ALA A 47 4.40 -17.36 2.07
C ALA A 47 4.57 -18.30 0.86
N PRO A 48 5.72 -18.97 0.74
CA PRO A 48 5.97 -19.93 -0.32
C PRO A 48 5.01 -21.12 -0.20
N LYS A 49 4.57 -21.65 -1.34
CA LYS A 49 3.77 -22.88 -1.34
C LYS A 49 4.68 -24.06 -1.01
N ASN A 50 4.17 -25.01 -0.24
CA ASN A 50 4.79 -26.32 -0.01
C ASN A 50 6.20 -26.30 0.63
N GLY A 51 6.50 -25.35 1.51
CA GLY A 51 7.75 -25.36 2.30
C GLY A 51 9.01 -24.99 1.52
N GLU A 52 8.88 -24.42 0.32
CA GLU A 52 10.00 -23.76 -0.36
C GLU A 52 10.55 -22.63 0.52
N GLN A 53 11.85 -22.37 0.47
CA GLN A 53 12.41 -21.22 1.20
C GLN A 53 12.10 -19.95 0.40
N SER A 54 11.36 -19.01 1.01
CA SER A 54 11.22 -17.67 0.44
C SER A 54 12.55 -16.95 0.53
N THR A 55 13.13 -16.64 -0.63
CA THR A 55 14.38 -15.88 -0.73
C THR A 55 14.16 -14.37 -0.69
N SER A 56 12.90 -13.91 -0.72
CA SER A 56 12.57 -12.49 -0.63
C SER A 56 12.59 -12.03 0.82
N SER A 57 13.24 -10.89 1.08
CA SER A 57 13.17 -10.19 2.37
C SER A 57 11.78 -9.61 2.65
N ILE A 58 10.94 -9.48 1.61
CA ILE A 58 9.58 -8.94 1.71
C ILE A 58 8.59 -10.07 1.96
N LYS A 59 8.13 -10.24 3.20
CA LYS A 59 7.20 -11.30 3.60
C LYS A 59 5.83 -10.77 3.97
N THR A 60 5.78 -9.56 4.53
CA THR A 60 4.57 -8.89 5.01
C THR A 60 4.24 -7.64 4.20
N PHE A 61 3.07 -7.03 4.47
CA PHE A 61 2.75 -5.72 3.88
C PHE A 61 3.66 -4.65 4.48
N LYS A 62 4.00 -4.76 5.77
CA LYS A 62 4.90 -3.84 6.46
C LYS A 62 6.31 -3.87 5.85
N ASP A 63 6.88 -5.05 5.65
CA ASP A 63 8.21 -5.21 5.03
C ASP A 63 8.27 -4.54 3.66
N LEU A 64 7.19 -4.66 2.88
CA LEU A 64 7.09 -4.04 1.55
C LEU A 64 7.16 -2.51 1.63
N LEU A 65 6.49 -1.90 2.61
CA LEU A 65 6.49 -0.45 2.79
C LEU A 65 7.84 0.05 3.29
N GLU A 66 8.43 -0.63 4.27
CA GLU A 66 9.74 -0.30 4.83
C GLU A 66 10.82 -0.44 3.75
N TYR A 67 10.86 -1.58 3.05
CA TYR A 67 11.78 -1.81 1.94
C TYR A 67 11.59 -0.79 0.81
N GLY A 68 10.34 -0.53 0.41
CA GLY A 68 10.03 0.44 -0.65
C GLY A 68 10.47 1.86 -0.28
N HIS A 69 10.38 2.24 1.00
CA HIS A 69 10.84 3.52 1.51
C HIS A 69 12.37 3.60 1.54
N GLU A 70 13.04 2.61 2.11
CA GLU A 70 14.52 2.54 2.20
C GLU A 70 15.18 2.56 0.81
N GLN A 71 14.60 1.88 -0.17
CA GLN A 71 15.12 1.83 -1.53
C GLN A 71 14.68 3.02 -2.40
N HIS A 72 13.92 3.98 -1.86
CA HIS A 72 13.29 5.07 -2.61
C HIS A 72 12.49 4.58 -3.84
N ALA A 73 11.92 3.37 -3.76
CA ALA A 73 11.21 2.70 -4.84
C ALA A 73 9.68 2.82 -4.73
N LEU A 74 9.18 3.33 -3.61
CA LEU A 74 7.75 3.48 -3.32
C LEU A 74 7.45 4.89 -2.78
N THR A 75 6.50 5.58 -3.40
CA THR A 75 5.91 6.79 -2.81
C THR A 75 4.72 6.39 -1.94
N LEU A 76 4.77 6.70 -0.65
CA LEU A 76 3.68 6.41 0.30
C LEU A 76 2.86 7.67 0.57
N ILE A 77 1.54 7.57 0.37
CA ILE A 77 0.55 8.59 0.74
C ILE A 77 -0.36 7.96 1.80
N ASN A 78 -0.16 8.34 3.06
CA ASN A 78 -0.90 7.73 4.18
C ASN A 78 -1.40 8.72 5.25
N PRO A 79 -2.18 9.75 4.88
CA PRO A 79 -2.75 10.66 5.86
C PRO A 79 -3.67 9.90 6.82
N THR A 80 -3.57 10.19 8.12
CA THR A 80 -4.42 9.56 9.13
C THR A 80 -5.80 10.23 9.14
N VAL A 81 -6.84 9.50 8.73
CA VAL A 81 -8.22 10.01 8.70
C VAL A 81 -9.01 9.70 9.98
N GLY A 82 -8.43 8.93 10.90
CA GLY A 82 -9.08 8.42 12.12
C GLY A 82 -10.03 7.24 11.86
N PRO A 83 -10.57 6.61 12.92
CA PRO A 83 -11.38 5.40 12.79
C PRO A 83 -12.71 5.63 12.05
N GLU A 84 -13.26 4.56 11.49
CA GLU A 84 -14.58 4.56 10.87
C GLU A 84 -15.69 4.60 11.93
N ALA A 85 -16.82 5.24 11.60
CA ALA A 85 -18.00 5.24 12.48
C ALA A 85 -18.57 3.83 12.68
N ILE A 86 -18.47 3.00 11.64
CA ILE A 86 -18.68 1.55 11.71
C ILE A 86 -17.33 0.89 11.51
N THR A 87 -16.78 0.27 12.56
CA THR A 87 -15.43 -0.30 12.56
C THR A 87 -15.19 -1.18 11.34
N GLY A 88 -14.12 -0.87 10.60
CA GLY A 88 -13.71 -1.64 9.40
C GLY A 88 -14.51 -1.34 8.14
N SER A 89 -15.52 -0.46 8.19
CA SER A 89 -16.31 -0.05 7.01
C SER A 89 -15.53 0.93 6.13
N THR A 90 -14.44 0.46 5.51
CA THR A 90 -13.51 1.27 4.70
C THR A 90 -14.17 1.97 3.52
N ARG A 91 -15.36 1.53 3.08
CA ARG A 91 -16.16 2.20 2.05
C ARG A 91 -16.70 3.58 2.47
N MET A 92 -16.61 3.93 3.76
CA MET A 92 -17.07 5.21 4.31
C MET A 92 -15.95 6.26 4.22
N LYS A 93 -15.24 6.54 5.32
CA LYS A 93 -14.21 7.60 5.34
C LYS A 93 -13.04 7.23 4.43
N GLY A 94 -12.56 6.00 4.49
CA GLY A 94 -11.44 5.53 3.66
C GLY A 94 -11.71 5.74 2.16
N GLY A 95 -12.85 5.23 1.67
CA GLY A 95 -13.25 5.38 0.26
C GLY A 95 -13.44 6.84 -0.15
N SER A 96 -14.07 7.65 0.70
CA SER A 96 -14.26 9.08 0.43
C SER A 96 -12.93 9.84 0.39
N ALA A 97 -12.03 9.59 1.34
CA ALA A 97 -10.70 10.19 1.38
C ALA A 97 -9.84 9.76 0.18
N THR A 98 -9.94 8.50 -0.25
CA THR A 98 -9.30 8.01 -1.47
C THR A 98 -9.73 8.82 -2.67
N LYS A 99 -11.05 9.03 -2.85
CA LYS A 99 -11.59 9.83 -3.95
C LYS A 99 -11.05 11.25 -3.92
N PHE A 100 -11.15 11.93 -2.77
CA PHE A 100 -10.68 13.31 -2.65
C PHE A 100 -9.19 13.46 -2.95
N LEU A 101 -8.34 12.59 -2.43
CA LEU A 101 -6.89 12.66 -2.64
C LEU A 101 -6.51 12.44 -4.10
N LEU A 102 -7.07 11.40 -4.73
CA LEU A 102 -6.75 11.06 -6.11
C LEU A 102 -7.29 12.11 -7.08
N ASP A 103 -8.53 12.57 -6.89
CA ASP A 103 -9.08 13.66 -7.71
C ASP A 103 -8.22 14.90 -7.62
N THR A 104 -7.89 15.33 -6.39
CA THR A 104 -7.08 16.54 -6.18
C THR A 104 -5.72 16.40 -6.83
N ALA A 105 -5.05 15.25 -6.68
CA ALA A 105 -3.75 15.00 -7.30
C ALA A 105 -3.81 15.04 -8.83
N PHE A 106 -4.77 14.34 -9.45
CA PHE A 106 -4.88 14.26 -10.91
C PHE A 106 -5.41 15.55 -11.54
N ILE A 107 -6.26 16.30 -10.85
CA ILE A 107 -6.66 17.64 -11.28
C ILE A 107 -5.44 18.57 -11.25
N SER A 108 -4.66 18.53 -10.17
CA SER A 108 -3.46 19.37 -10.04
C SER A 108 -2.39 19.04 -11.07
N SER A 109 -2.30 17.80 -11.55
CA SER A 109 -1.35 17.42 -12.60
C SER A 109 -1.74 17.86 -14.02
N GLN A 110 -2.98 18.34 -14.21
CA GLN A 110 -3.47 18.85 -15.50
C GLN A 110 -3.31 20.37 -15.63
N ALA A 111 -2.94 21.06 -14.54
CA ALA A 111 -2.67 22.49 -14.52
C ALA A 111 -1.19 22.77 -14.82
#